data_AF-G0EKI7-F1
#
_entry.id   AF-G0EKI7-F1
#
_cell.length_a   1.000
_cell.length_b   1.000
_cell.length_c   1.000
_cell.angle_alpha   90.00
_cell.angle_beta   90.00
_cell.angle_gamma   90.00
#
_symmetry.space_group_name_H-M   'P 1'
#
loop_
_entity.id
_entity.type
_entity.pdbx_description
1 polymer ?
#
loop_
_entity_poly.entity_id
_entity_poly.type
_entity_poly.pdbx_seq_one_letter_code
_entity_poly.pdbx_strand_id
1 'polypeptide(L)'
;MIIKNAKIPNNEKIVSIIIENEKIKNIDYDNNFEKYISDNKTDDIIDANYNYVLSGIIDPHTHMRDPGLTHKEDFNSGSKACARGGVTVFLDMPNTVPNTISKENLISKKSMMIGKSYVDYGFHFGGSKADNSDDIKNIINDAASTKIFFNASTGNMLVEDDKILEKLFEVSKIVTVHAEDKMVDKAIKIAKNTNTPLYLCHLSLESEIDSLRKAKDSGMIIYGEATPHHLFLNTEDVNKNDRNKMLLRMKPELREKSDNKALWNAILDGTIDTIGTDHAPHLISEKLEKLTFGVPSVEHSLELMLKKVNDNTIDLKLLTKIMSEKSAEIFSMKDKGLLKENYDADLVIIDLNDHSEIEEKDIITKAGWSPYIGYQRGGKVLTTIVRGNIVYNNGKFTDNFIGKEITYSN
;
A
#
# COMPACT_ATOMS: atom_id res chain seq x y z
N MET A 1 18.00 -8.44 17.77
CA MET A 1 18.63 -7.78 16.62
C MET A 1 19.02 -6.36 16.99
N ILE A 2 20.16 -5.87 16.48
CA ILE A 2 20.59 -4.47 16.56
C ILE A 2 20.82 -3.96 15.14
N ILE A 3 20.24 -2.81 14.79
CA ILE A 3 20.57 -2.09 13.56
C ILE A 3 21.44 -0.90 13.95
N LYS A 4 22.74 -0.96 13.67
CA LYS A 4 23.70 0.11 14.00
C LYS A 4 23.92 1.06 12.83
N ASN A 5 24.46 2.25 13.13
CA ASN A 5 24.80 3.27 12.14
C ASN A 5 23.61 3.70 11.26
N ALA A 6 22.40 3.72 11.81
CA ALA A 6 21.19 4.07 11.08
C ALA A 6 21.01 5.59 11.03
N LYS A 7 20.71 6.16 9.85
CA LYS A 7 20.11 7.50 9.77
C LYS A 7 18.60 7.35 9.89
N ILE A 8 17.94 8.22 10.65
CA ILE A 8 16.47 8.23 10.72
C ILE A 8 15.90 9.52 10.16
N PRO A 9 14.65 9.54 9.67
CA PRO A 9 13.97 10.76 9.27
C PRO A 9 13.94 11.79 10.41
N ASN A 10 14.23 13.05 10.08
CA ASN A 10 14.38 14.20 10.99
C ASN A 10 15.67 14.19 11.86
N ASN A 11 16.51 15.21 11.62
CA ASN A 11 17.79 15.52 12.26
C ASN A 11 19.03 14.76 11.79
N GLU A 12 18.90 13.79 10.86
CA GLU A 12 20.03 13.02 10.28
C GLU A 12 20.98 12.41 11.31
N LYS A 13 20.50 12.23 12.55
CA LYS A 13 21.30 11.65 13.61
C LYS A 13 21.59 10.20 13.28
N ILE A 14 22.83 9.80 13.56
CA ILE A 14 23.22 8.40 13.53
C ILE A 14 22.77 7.78 14.84
N VAL A 15 21.95 6.74 14.75
CA VAL A 15 21.37 6.04 15.89
C VAL A 15 21.61 4.53 15.76
N SER A 16 21.35 3.83 16.85
CA SER A 16 21.19 2.38 16.85
C SER A 16 19.75 2.01 17.23
N ILE A 17 19.14 1.09 16.49
CA ILE A 17 17.79 0.60 16.75
C ILE A 17 17.89 -0.78 17.38
N ILE A 18 17.37 -0.91 18.59
CA ILE A 18 17.39 -2.15 19.37
C ILE A 18 16.05 -2.85 19.20
N ILE A 19 16.09 -4.11 18.79
CA ILE A 19 14.89 -4.91 18.49
C ILE A 19 14.88 -6.16 19.36
N GLU A 20 13.78 -6.36 20.06
CA GLU A 20 13.56 -7.47 20.98
C GLU A 20 12.10 -7.97 20.86
N ASN A 21 11.90 -9.28 20.82
CA ASN A 21 10.57 -9.90 20.78
C ASN A 21 9.64 -9.29 19.72
N GLU A 22 10.10 -9.21 18.47
CA GLU A 22 9.38 -8.64 17.32
C GLU A 22 9.13 -7.12 17.36
N LYS A 23 9.53 -6.43 18.44
CA LYS A 23 9.26 -5.01 18.69
C LYS A 23 10.53 -4.15 18.67
N ILE A 24 10.38 -2.87 18.34
CA ILE A 24 11.39 -1.85 18.60
C ILE A 24 11.44 -1.64 20.12
N LYS A 25 12.53 -2.06 20.75
CA LYS A 25 12.75 -1.92 22.18
C LYS A 25 13.20 -0.50 22.54
N ASN A 26 14.14 0.05 21.77
CA ASN A 26 14.74 1.35 22.01
C ASN A 26 15.35 1.91 20.71
N ILE A 27 15.40 3.23 20.60
CA ILE A 27 16.19 3.95 19.61
C ILE A 27 17.27 4.70 20.38
N ASP A 28 18.51 4.21 20.32
CA ASP A 28 19.65 4.77 21.02
C ASP A 28 20.29 5.88 20.19
N TYR A 29 20.05 7.12 20.62
CA TYR A 29 20.56 8.34 19.99
C TYR A 29 22.01 8.66 20.34
N ASP A 30 22.57 8.03 21.38
CA ASP A 30 23.97 8.19 21.76
C ASP A 30 24.85 7.13 21.07
N ASN A 31 24.23 6.19 20.34
CA ASN A 31 24.87 5.17 19.51
C ASN A 31 25.85 4.26 20.31
N ASN A 32 25.52 3.96 21.57
CA ASN A 32 26.29 3.11 22.48
C ASN A 32 25.88 1.63 22.35
N PHE A 33 25.74 1.14 21.12
CA PHE A 33 25.17 -0.19 20.86
C PHE A 33 26.04 -1.33 21.43
N GLU A 34 27.35 -1.11 21.64
CA GLU A 34 28.24 -2.12 22.24
C GLU A 34 27.78 -2.56 23.63
N LYS A 35 27.16 -1.65 24.39
CA LYS A 35 26.58 -1.97 25.70
C LYS A 35 25.41 -2.96 25.57
N TYR A 36 24.60 -2.82 24.52
CA TYR A 36 23.48 -3.72 24.29
C TYR A 36 23.94 -5.11 23.86
N ILE A 37 25.07 -5.20 23.14
CA ILE A 37 25.71 -6.48 22.80
C ILE A 37 26.19 -7.18 24.07
N SER A 38 26.89 -6.45 24.97
CA SER A 38 27.39 -7.05 26.22
C SER A 38 26.27 -7.48 27.16
N ASP A 39 25.22 -6.67 27.29
CA ASP A 39 24.14 -6.89 28.25
C ASP A 39 23.16 -7.98 27.79
N ASN A 40 22.84 -8.04 26.48
CA ASN A 40 21.85 -8.96 25.94
C ASN A 40 22.43 -10.19 25.24
N LYS A 41 23.77 -10.28 25.10
CA LYS A 41 24.48 -11.38 24.40
C LYS A 41 23.88 -11.70 23.03
N THR A 42 23.58 -10.68 22.23
CA THR A 42 23.04 -10.85 20.88
C THR A 42 24.14 -10.68 19.83
N ASP A 43 24.26 -11.65 18.94
CA ASP A 43 25.18 -11.60 17.78
C ASP A 43 24.47 -11.18 16.48
N ASP A 44 23.16 -10.91 16.56
CA ASP A 44 22.33 -10.54 15.40
C ASP A 44 22.38 -9.02 15.18
N ILE A 45 23.39 -8.60 14.41
CA ILE A 45 23.72 -7.19 14.16
C ILE A 45 23.68 -6.91 12.65
N ILE A 46 22.93 -5.87 12.29
CA ILE A 46 22.88 -5.31 10.93
C ILE A 46 23.57 -3.95 10.97
N ASP A 47 24.49 -3.71 10.05
CA ASP A 47 25.02 -2.37 9.79
C ASP A 47 24.19 -1.68 8.71
N ALA A 48 23.51 -0.59 9.06
CA ALA A 48 22.82 0.24 8.06
C ALA A 48 23.80 1.00 7.17
N ASN A 49 25.11 1.02 7.49
CA ASN A 49 26.15 1.71 6.72
C ASN A 49 25.81 3.18 6.46
N TYR A 50 25.23 3.87 7.45
CA TYR A 50 24.81 5.27 7.36
C TYR A 50 23.73 5.54 6.31
N ASN A 51 23.00 4.50 5.88
CA ASN A 51 21.78 4.62 5.10
C ASN A 51 20.59 4.99 5.98
N TYR A 52 19.51 5.47 5.34
CA TYR A 52 18.28 5.78 6.05
C TYR A 52 17.52 4.51 6.42
N VAL A 53 17.01 4.47 7.63
CA VAL A 53 16.07 3.47 8.13
C VAL A 53 14.73 4.15 8.37
N LEU A 54 13.71 3.71 7.65
CA LEU A 54 12.34 4.20 7.74
C LEU A 54 11.47 3.17 8.47
N SER A 55 10.28 3.60 8.92
CA SER A 55 9.20 2.65 9.18
C SER A 55 8.87 1.89 7.89
N GLY A 56 8.56 0.60 8.01
CA GLY A 56 8.17 -0.23 6.89
C GLY A 56 6.96 0.34 6.16
N ILE A 57 6.97 0.26 4.83
CA ILE A 57 5.88 0.81 4.01
C ILE A 57 4.62 -0.02 4.21
N ILE A 58 3.47 0.64 4.30
CA ILE A 58 2.16 0.02 4.38
C ILE A 58 1.41 0.34 3.10
N ASP A 59 1.11 -0.69 2.32
CA ASP A 59 0.34 -0.56 1.09
C ASP A 59 -1.14 -0.89 1.35
N PRO A 60 -2.02 0.12 1.46
CA PRO A 60 -3.43 -0.11 1.76
C PRO A 60 -4.23 -0.65 0.56
N HIS A 61 -3.62 -0.85 -0.61
CA HIS A 61 -4.38 -1.17 -1.81
C HIS A 61 -3.62 -2.10 -2.74
N THR A 62 -3.86 -3.40 -2.58
CA THR A 62 -3.28 -4.44 -3.43
C THR A 62 -4.32 -5.44 -3.91
N HIS A 63 -4.02 -6.11 -5.02
CA HIS A 63 -4.80 -7.20 -5.58
C HIS A 63 -3.89 -8.41 -5.82
N MET A 64 -3.77 -9.28 -4.82
CA MET A 64 -2.89 -10.46 -4.84
C MET A 64 -3.41 -11.61 -5.72
N ARG A 65 -4.63 -11.48 -6.24
CA ARG A 65 -5.25 -12.42 -7.21
C ARG A 65 -5.46 -13.85 -6.67
N ASP A 66 -5.33 -14.07 -5.36
CA ASP A 66 -5.54 -15.36 -4.68
C ASP A 66 -6.71 -15.22 -3.69
N PRO A 67 -7.80 -16.02 -3.79
CA PRO A 67 -8.00 -17.18 -4.66
C PRO A 67 -8.39 -16.89 -6.12
N GLY A 68 -8.13 -17.89 -6.96
CA GLY A 68 -8.79 -18.13 -8.23
C GLY A 68 -8.22 -17.43 -9.47
N LEU A 69 -7.27 -16.51 -9.30
CA LEU A 69 -6.59 -15.81 -10.41
C LEU A 69 -5.06 -15.93 -10.29
N THR A 70 -4.59 -17.04 -9.72
CA THR A 70 -3.20 -17.24 -9.26
C THR A 70 -2.17 -17.32 -10.38
N HIS A 71 -2.59 -17.41 -11.65
CA HIS A 71 -1.68 -17.32 -12.79
C HIS A 71 -1.19 -15.89 -13.03
N LYS A 72 -1.88 -14.87 -12.49
CA LYS A 72 -1.51 -13.45 -12.60
C LYS A 72 -0.55 -13.04 -11.48
N GLU A 73 -0.91 -13.40 -10.25
CA GLU A 73 -0.19 -13.16 -9.00
C GLU A 73 -0.74 -14.11 -7.95
N ASP A 74 0.00 -14.41 -6.89
CA ASP A 74 -0.54 -15.09 -5.70
C ASP A 74 0.04 -14.51 -4.41
N PHE A 75 -0.44 -14.96 -3.24
CA PHE A 75 0.04 -14.42 -1.96
C PHE A 75 1.55 -14.56 -1.77
N ASN A 76 2.16 -15.61 -2.33
CA ASN A 76 3.60 -15.82 -2.20
C ASN A 76 4.37 -14.81 -3.04
N SER A 77 4.11 -14.79 -4.35
CA SER A 77 4.84 -13.92 -5.26
C SER A 77 4.52 -12.44 -5.03
N GLY A 78 3.27 -12.10 -4.71
CA GLY A 78 2.86 -10.74 -4.35
C GLY A 78 3.50 -10.24 -3.05
N SER A 79 3.50 -11.04 -1.98
CA SER A 79 4.18 -10.64 -0.74
C SER A 79 5.71 -10.58 -0.89
N LYS A 80 6.29 -11.38 -1.78
CA LYS A 80 7.71 -11.30 -2.14
C LYS A 80 8.02 -9.99 -2.87
N ALA A 81 7.14 -9.59 -3.79
CA ALA A 81 7.20 -8.29 -4.46
C ALA A 81 7.07 -7.12 -3.46
N CYS A 82 6.17 -7.24 -2.47
CA CYS A 82 6.09 -6.30 -1.34
C CYS A 82 7.41 -6.20 -0.58
N ALA A 83 8.00 -7.33 -0.19
CA ALA A 83 9.27 -7.36 0.54
C ALA A 83 10.41 -6.70 -0.25
N ARG A 84 10.51 -6.92 -1.56
CA ARG A 84 11.49 -6.20 -2.41
C ARG A 84 11.23 -4.70 -2.46
N GLY A 85 9.96 -4.30 -2.44
CA GLY A 85 9.54 -2.89 -2.50
C GLY A 85 9.62 -2.13 -1.18
N GLY A 86 10.07 -2.75 -0.09
CA GLY A 86 10.09 -2.11 1.23
C GLY A 86 8.74 -2.11 1.95
N VAL A 87 7.74 -2.79 1.38
CA VAL A 87 6.41 -2.94 1.98
C VAL A 87 6.43 -4.05 3.02
N THR A 88 6.06 -3.73 4.25
CA THR A 88 6.02 -4.66 5.39
C THR A 88 4.60 -5.07 5.78
N VAL A 89 3.60 -4.31 5.32
CA VAL A 89 2.18 -4.64 5.46
C VAL A 89 1.47 -4.31 4.16
N PHE A 90 0.60 -5.20 3.67
CA PHE A 90 -0.34 -4.86 2.61
C PHE A 90 -1.78 -5.20 2.98
N LEU A 91 -2.73 -4.48 2.38
CA LEU A 91 -4.16 -4.82 2.44
C LEU A 91 -4.63 -5.32 1.08
N ASP A 92 -5.19 -6.53 1.06
CA ASP A 92 -5.67 -7.17 -0.16
C ASP A 92 -7.16 -6.93 -0.40
N MET A 93 -7.50 -6.61 -1.65
CA MET A 93 -8.85 -6.27 -2.10
C MET A 93 -9.74 -7.52 -2.33
N PRO A 94 -11.08 -7.36 -2.25
CA PRO A 94 -12.00 -8.50 -2.22
C PRO A 94 -12.36 -9.10 -3.59
N ASN A 95 -11.93 -8.49 -4.70
CA ASN A 95 -12.27 -8.89 -6.09
C ASN A 95 -11.46 -10.11 -6.59
N THR A 96 -11.37 -11.13 -5.75
CA THR A 96 -10.81 -12.47 -6.04
C THR A 96 -11.91 -13.42 -6.50
N VAL A 97 -11.59 -14.68 -6.81
CA VAL A 97 -12.58 -15.69 -7.22
C VAL A 97 -12.53 -16.88 -6.25
N PRO A 98 -13.53 -17.06 -5.37
CA PRO A 98 -14.73 -16.22 -5.19
C PRO A 98 -14.40 -14.85 -4.57
N ASN A 99 -15.32 -13.87 -4.73
CA ASN A 99 -15.14 -12.56 -4.11
C ASN A 99 -15.24 -12.66 -2.58
N THR A 100 -14.46 -11.86 -1.85
CA THR A 100 -14.45 -11.82 -0.38
C THR A 100 -15.63 -10.98 0.14
N ILE A 101 -16.85 -11.47 -0.08
CA ILE A 101 -18.13 -10.80 0.24
C ILE A 101 -19.00 -11.56 1.24
N SER A 102 -18.55 -12.73 1.71
CA SER A 102 -19.20 -13.52 2.75
C SER A 102 -18.18 -13.87 3.83
N LYS A 103 -18.67 -14.11 5.06
CA LYS A 103 -17.81 -14.55 6.17
C LYS A 103 -17.01 -15.82 5.82
N GLU A 104 -17.63 -16.77 5.14
CA GLU A 104 -16.97 -18.01 4.69
C GLU A 104 -15.80 -17.72 3.75
N ASN A 105 -15.99 -16.85 2.75
CA ASN A 105 -14.94 -16.50 1.81
C ASN A 105 -13.78 -15.77 2.49
N LEU A 106 -14.05 -14.90 3.47
CA LEU A 106 -13.01 -14.25 4.25
C LEU A 106 -12.20 -15.26 5.07
N ILE A 107 -12.86 -16.16 5.80
CA ILE A 107 -12.19 -17.19 6.61
C ILE A 107 -11.35 -18.13 5.74
N SER A 108 -11.89 -18.55 4.60
CA SER A 108 -11.20 -19.40 3.63
C SER A 108 -9.94 -18.71 3.11
N LYS A 109 -10.06 -17.44 2.68
CA LYS A 109 -8.93 -16.64 2.20
C LYS A 109 -7.85 -16.43 3.26
N LYS A 110 -8.23 -16.07 4.51
CA LYS A 110 -7.30 -15.97 5.64
C LYS A 110 -6.54 -17.27 5.86
N SER A 111 -7.25 -18.40 5.84
CA SER A 111 -6.66 -19.73 6.03
C SER A 111 -5.70 -20.12 4.90
N MET A 112 -6.01 -19.75 3.65
CA MET A 112 -5.14 -20.00 2.49
C MET A 112 -3.81 -19.24 2.55
N MET A 113 -3.76 -18.12 3.26
CA MET A 113 -2.59 -17.24 3.32
C MET A 113 -1.58 -17.63 4.41
N ILE A 114 -2.02 -18.41 5.41
CA ILE A 114 -1.16 -18.87 6.51
C ILE A 114 0.06 -19.60 5.95
N GLY A 115 1.26 -19.13 6.32
CA GLY A 115 2.52 -19.74 5.91
C GLY A 115 2.87 -19.53 4.43
N LYS A 116 2.30 -18.52 3.75
CA LYS A 116 2.61 -18.18 2.36
C LYS A 116 3.12 -16.76 2.14
N SER A 117 3.12 -15.91 3.17
CA SER A 117 3.49 -14.50 3.03
C SER A 117 4.87 -14.19 3.61
N TYR A 118 5.64 -13.38 2.88
CA TYR A 118 6.88 -12.79 3.39
C TYR A 118 6.64 -11.66 4.38
N VAL A 119 5.54 -10.92 4.21
CA VAL A 119 5.23 -9.70 4.96
C VAL A 119 3.88 -9.81 5.65
N ASP A 120 3.61 -8.97 6.63
CA ASP A 120 2.32 -8.98 7.32
C ASP A 120 1.20 -8.48 6.39
N TYR A 121 -0.04 -8.81 6.70
CA TYR A 121 -1.15 -8.60 5.76
C TYR A 121 -2.49 -8.35 6.44
N GLY A 122 -3.41 -7.73 5.71
CA GLY A 122 -4.81 -7.59 6.08
C GLY A 122 -5.72 -7.67 4.85
N PHE A 123 -7.02 -7.58 5.06
CA PHE A 123 -8.02 -7.74 4.00
C PHE A 123 -9.07 -6.65 4.06
N HIS A 124 -9.48 -6.17 2.89
CA HIS A 124 -10.75 -5.47 2.74
C HIS A 124 -11.87 -6.50 2.51
N PHE A 125 -13.06 -6.22 3.03
CA PHE A 125 -14.25 -7.02 2.79
C PHE A 125 -15.14 -6.34 1.75
N GLY A 126 -15.71 -7.08 0.80
CA GLY A 126 -16.49 -6.48 -0.28
C GLY A 126 -17.96 -6.25 0.09
N GLY A 127 -18.48 -5.07 -0.25
CA GLY A 127 -19.92 -4.84 -0.34
C GLY A 127 -20.50 -5.45 -1.62
N SER A 128 -21.72 -5.97 -1.53
CA SER A 128 -22.38 -6.68 -2.63
C SER A 128 -23.73 -6.08 -2.98
N LYS A 129 -24.08 -6.12 -4.28
CA LYS A 129 -25.41 -5.73 -4.79
C LYS A 129 -26.54 -6.66 -4.31
N ALA A 130 -26.20 -7.80 -3.72
CA ALA A 130 -27.16 -8.71 -3.11
C ALA A 130 -27.53 -8.36 -1.66
N ASP A 131 -27.08 -7.20 -1.16
CA ASP A 131 -27.25 -6.73 0.22
C ASP A 131 -26.66 -7.73 1.24
N ASN A 132 -25.33 -7.70 1.39
CA ASN A 132 -24.60 -8.47 2.39
C ASN A 132 -24.33 -7.67 3.68
N SER A 133 -25.24 -6.76 4.06
CA SER A 133 -25.05 -5.89 5.23
C SER A 133 -24.86 -6.66 6.52
N ASP A 134 -25.52 -7.83 6.67
CA ASP A 134 -25.38 -8.65 7.87
C ASP A 134 -24.03 -9.39 7.93
N ASP A 135 -23.47 -9.79 6.79
CA ASP A 135 -22.09 -10.30 6.75
C ASP A 135 -21.11 -9.21 7.23
N ILE A 136 -21.24 -7.98 6.72
CA ILE A 136 -20.36 -6.85 7.09
C ILE A 136 -20.40 -6.58 8.59
N LYS A 137 -21.59 -6.52 9.21
CA LYS A 137 -21.73 -6.34 10.67
C LYS A 137 -20.97 -7.41 11.45
N ASN A 138 -21.01 -8.65 10.97
CA ASN A 138 -20.44 -9.81 11.65
C ASN A 138 -18.90 -9.91 11.53
N ILE A 139 -18.28 -9.20 10.58
CA ILE A 139 -16.83 -9.23 10.32
C ILE A 139 -16.15 -7.87 10.53
N ILE A 140 -16.85 -6.87 11.07
CA ILE A 140 -16.41 -5.47 11.09
C ILE A 140 -15.02 -5.27 11.74
N ASN A 141 -14.65 -6.12 12.69
CA ASN A 141 -13.35 -6.11 13.37
C ASN A 141 -12.30 -7.03 12.72
N ASP A 142 -12.71 -7.86 11.76
CA ASP A 142 -11.87 -8.85 11.08
C ASP A 142 -11.35 -8.38 9.71
N ALA A 143 -11.76 -7.19 9.25
CA ALA A 143 -11.34 -6.58 7.99
C ALA A 143 -10.92 -5.12 8.19
N ALA A 144 -10.04 -4.60 7.34
CA ALA A 144 -9.59 -3.21 7.41
C ALA A 144 -10.71 -2.22 7.07
N SER A 145 -11.55 -2.54 6.08
CA SER A 145 -12.70 -1.73 5.67
C SER A 145 -13.68 -2.54 4.84
N THR A 146 -14.83 -1.93 4.54
CA THR A 146 -15.76 -2.40 3.51
C THR A 146 -15.41 -1.74 2.17
N LYS A 147 -14.92 -2.50 1.19
CA LYS A 147 -14.66 -2.04 -0.18
C LYS A 147 -15.94 -2.10 -1.02
N ILE A 148 -16.31 -0.98 -1.64
CA ILE A 148 -17.47 -0.88 -2.54
C ILE A 148 -17.03 -0.32 -3.90
N PHE A 149 -17.54 -0.89 -4.99
CA PHE A 149 -17.26 -0.41 -6.35
C PHE A 149 -18.47 0.36 -6.88
N PHE A 150 -18.28 1.64 -7.18
CA PHE A 150 -19.30 2.53 -7.78
C PHE A 150 -19.21 2.56 -9.31
N ASN A 151 -18.09 2.09 -9.88
CA ASN A 151 -17.86 2.00 -11.31
C ASN A 151 -17.55 0.55 -11.69
N ALA A 152 -17.91 0.18 -12.93
CA ALA A 152 -17.58 -1.13 -13.47
C ALA A 152 -16.08 -1.19 -13.80
N SER A 153 -15.31 -1.92 -13.00
CA SER A 153 -13.87 -2.12 -13.23
C SER A 153 -13.51 -3.60 -13.41
N THR A 154 -13.86 -4.45 -12.45
CA THR A 154 -13.59 -5.90 -12.48
C THR A 154 -14.67 -6.71 -11.77
N GLY A 155 -15.10 -7.82 -12.40
CA GLY A 155 -16.04 -8.77 -11.78
C GLY A 155 -17.47 -8.26 -11.63
N ASN A 156 -18.23 -8.90 -10.74
CA ASN A 156 -19.66 -8.63 -10.51
C ASN A 156 -19.90 -7.83 -9.20
N MET A 157 -18.98 -6.94 -8.84
CA MET A 157 -18.95 -6.24 -7.55
C MET A 157 -19.50 -4.80 -7.59
N LEU A 158 -19.99 -4.34 -8.74
CA LEU A 158 -20.65 -3.04 -8.88
C LEU A 158 -21.94 -3.01 -8.04
N VAL A 159 -22.12 -1.97 -7.24
CA VAL A 159 -23.34 -1.72 -6.45
C VAL A 159 -23.96 -0.39 -6.89
N GLU A 160 -25.12 -0.45 -7.55
CA GLU A 160 -25.77 0.73 -8.15
C GLU A 160 -26.95 1.27 -7.32
N ASP A 161 -27.65 0.39 -6.60
CA ASP A 161 -28.85 0.72 -5.85
C ASP A 161 -28.51 1.58 -4.62
N ASP A 162 -29.06 2.80 -4.58
CA ASP A 162 -28.78 3.78 -3.53
C ASP A 162 -29.19 3.29 -2.14
N LYS A 163 -30.28 2.53 -2.01
CA LYS A 163 -30.72 2.00 -0.71
C LYS A 163 -29.79 0.91 -0.20
N ILE A 164 -29.27 0.09 -1.11
CA ILE A 164 -28.24 -0.89 -0.77
C ILE A 164 -26.96 -0.17 -0.37
N LEU A 165 -26.51 0.83 -1.13
CA LEU A 165 -25.33 1.62 -0.78
C LEU A 165 -25.45 2.26 0.61
N GLU A 166 -26.57 2.93 0.91
CA GLU A 166 -26.82 3.53 2.24
C GLU A 166 -26.73 2.48 3.36
N LYS A 167 -27.40 1.33 3.21
CA LYS A 167 -27.31 0.23 4.19
C LYS A 167 -25.88 -0.27 4.39
N LEU A 168 -25.13 -0.49 3.31
CA LEU A 168 -23.75 -0.98 3.40
C LEU A 168 -22.84 0.04 4.10
N PHE A 169 -23.07 1.35 3.87
CA PHE A 169 -22.35 2.42 4.56
C PHE A 169 -22.69 2.47 6.05
N GLU A 170 -23.97 2.40 6.42
CA GLU A 170 -24.43 2.46 7.82
C GLU A 170 -23.83 1.36 8.71
N VAL A 171 -23.57 0.18 8.13
CA VAL A 171 -23.07 -0.99 8.88
C VAL A 171 -21.55 -1.12 8.87
N SER A 172 -20.85 -0.24 8.14
CA SER A 172 -19.41 -0.28 7.97
C SER A 172 -18.69 0.64 8.96
N LYS A 173 -17.55 0.22 9.50
CA LYS A 173 -16.69 1.10 10.32
C LYS A 173 -16.02 2.20 9.49
N ILE A 174 -15.63 1.85 8.27
CA ILE A 174 -15.09 2.74 7.24
C ILE A 174 -15.39 2.09 5.89
N VAL A 175 -15.79 2.91 4.91
CA VAL A 175 -16.01 2.45 3.54
C VAL A 175 -14.86 2.91 2.68
N THR A 176 -14.22 1.96 2.00
CA THR A 176 -13.24 2.21 0.95
C THR A 176 -13.96 2.12 -0.39
N VAL A 177 -13.80 3.10 -1.28
CA VAL A 177 -14.52 3.08 -2.57
C VAL A 177 -13.59 3.14 -3.76
N HIS A 178 -13.94 2.38 -4.79
CA HIS A 178 -13.54 2.71 -6.15
C HIS A 178 -14.65 3.56 -6.77
N ALA A 179 -14.36 4.83 -7.00
CA ALA A 179 -15.29 5.80 -7.59
C ALA A 179 -14.52 6.69 -8.57
N GLU A 180 -15.09 6.92 -9.75
CA GLU A 180 -14.54 7.80 -10.80
C GLU A 180 -15.52 8.95 -11.09
N ASP A 181 -14.99 10.14 -11.35
CA ASP A 181 -15.75 11.32 -11.77
C ASP A 181 -16.91 11.62 -10.79
N LYS A 182 -18.15 11.70 -11.30
CA LYS A 182 -19.36 12.01 -10.51
C LYS A 182 -19.67 10.98 -9.43
N MET A 183 -19.09 9.78 -9.52
CA MET A 183 -19.28 8.77 -8.47
C MET A 183 -18.55 9.13 -7.19
N VAL A 184 -17.49 9.96 -7.26
CA VAL A 184 -16.82 10.51 -6.07
C VAL A 184 -17.79 11.36 -5.27
N ASP A 185 -18.49 12.30 -5.93
CA ASP A 185 -19.50 13.14 -5.27
C ASP A 185 -20.67 12.31 -4.72
N LYS A 186 -21.06 11.24 -5.42
CA LYS A 186 -22.09 10.31 -4.96
C LYS A 186 -21.65 9.60 -3.67
N ALA A 187 -20.44 9.06 -3.63
CA ALA A 187 -19.90 8.40 -2.44
C ALA A 187 -19.79 9.37 -1.26
N ILE A 188 -19.31 10.59 -1.49
CA ILE A 188 -19.25 11.66 -0.48
C ILE A 188 -20.65 11.97 0.06
N LYS A 189 -21.65 12.12 -0.81
CA LYS A 189 -23.04 12.39 -0.39
C LYS A 189 -23.60 11.28 0.49
N ILE A 190 -23.39 10.02 0.13
CA ILE A 190 -23.86 8.87 0.91
C ILE A 190 -23.15 8.83 2.27
N ALA A 191 -21.82 8.94 2.30
CA ALA A 191 -21.04 8.99 3.54
C ALA A 191 -21.50 10.12 4.48
N LYS A 192 -21.83 11.29 3.92
CA LYS A 192 -22.36 12.41 4.68
C LYS A 192 -23.74 12.10 5.28
N ASN A 193 -24.62 11.47 4.52
CA ASN A 193 -25.96 11.11 4.97
C ASN A 193 -25.96 10.04 6.07
N THR A 194 -25.05 9.06 5.96
CA THR A 194 -24.94 7.95 6.92
C THR A 194 -23.96 8.23 8.06
N ASN A 195 -23.26 9.37 8.03
CA ASN A 195 -22.17 9.73 8.95
C ASN A 195 -21.08 8.64 9.04
N THR A 196 -20.76 8.01 7.91
CA THR A 196 -19.78 6.92 7.83
C THR A 196 -18.43 7.46 7.34
N PRO A 197 -17.30 7.10 7.98
CA PRO A 197 -15.98 7.41 7.47
C PRO A 197 -15.76 6.87 6.04
N LEU A 198 -15.17 7.68 5.17
CA LEU A 198 -14.97 7.37 3.75
C LEU A 198 -13.49 7.43 3.36
N TYR A 199 -13.04 6.45 2.59
CA TYR A 199 -11.72 6.41 1.98
C TYR A 199 -11.86 6.29 0.46
N LEU A 200 -11.49 7.35 -0.26
CA LEU A 200 -11.50 7.40 -1.72
C LEU A 200 -10.19 6.79 -2.25
N CYS A 201 -10.26 5.63 -2.90
CA CYS A 201 -9.08 5.03 -3.54
C CYS A 201 -8.61 5.83 -4.75
N HIS A 202 -7.31 5.71 -5.04
CA HIS A 202 -6.65 6.01 -6.31
C HIS A 202 -7.23 7.21 -7.09
N LEU A 203 -7.34 8.38 -6.44
CA LEU A 203 -7.81 9.60 -7.08
C LEU A 203 -6.92 9.96 -8.26
N SER A 204 -7.54 10.41 -9.35
CA SER A 204 -6.84 10.59 -10.63
C SER A 204 -7.02 11.96 -11.26
N LEU A 205 -8.07 12.71 -10.88
CA LEU A 205 -8.42 13.99 -11.47
C LEU A 205 -8.37 15.14 -10.47
N GLU A 206 -8.00 16.33 -10.96
CA GLU A 206 -8.06 17.57 -10.17
C GLU A 206 -9.46 17.83 -9.58
N SER A 207 -10.53 17.57 -10.35
CA SER A 207 -11.90 17.76 -9.89
C SER A 207 -12.28 16.86 -8.71
N GLU A 208 -11.72 15.65 -8.65
CA GLU A 208 -11.98 14.71 -7.54
C GLU A 208 -11.26 15.16 -6.27
N ILE A 209 -10.05 15.71 -6.41
CA ILE A 209 -9.30 16.34 -5.31
C ILE A 209 -10.08 17.53 -4.74
N ASP A 210 -10.68 18.35 -5.59
CA ASP A 210 -11.51 19.48 -5.15
C ASP A 210 -12.74 19.02 -4.37
N SER A 211 -13.39 17.92 -4.78
CA SER A 211 -14.49 17.31 -4.05
C SER A 211 -14.04 16.77 -2.70
N LEU A 212 -12.89 16.09 -2.64
CA LEU A 212 -12.28 15.62 -1.38
C LEU A 212 -11.99 16.79 -0.44
N ARG A 213 -11.36 17.86 -0.93
CA ARG A 213 -11.02 19.05 -0.14
C ARG A 213 -12.27 19.70 0.48
N LYS A 214 -13.31 19.93 -0.33
CA LYS A 214 -14.60 20.46 0.15
C LYS A 214 -15.24 19.56 1.21
N ALA A 215 -15.15 18.24 1.04
CA ALA A 215 -15.68 17.30 2.01
C ALA A 215 -14.93 17.37 3.34
N LYS A 216 -13.58 17.39 3.31
CA LYS A 216 -12.73 17.59 4.51
C LYS A 216 -13.05 18.93 5.20
N ASP A 217 -13.14 20.02 4.44
CA ASP A 217 -13.45 21.36 4.98
C ASP A 217 -14.83 21.42 5.66
N SER A 218 -15.75 20.54 5.27
CA SER A 218 -17.07 20.41 5.92
C SER A 218 -17.06 19.63 7.24
N GLY A 219 -15.90 19.12 7.67
CA GLY A 219 -15.72 18.35 8.90
C GLY A 219 -16.02 16.86 8.77
N MET A 220 -16.20 16.34 7.55
CA MET A 220 -16.38 14.90 7.33
C MET A 220 -15.10 14.12 7.63
N ILE A 221 -15.26 12.92 8.16
CA ILE A 221 -14.16 11.95 8.27
C ILE A 221 -13.97 11.30 6.89
N ILE A 222 -13.12 11.91 6.07
CA ILE A 222 -12.85 11.45 4.71
C ILE A 222 -11.36 11.50 4.39
N TYR A 223 -10.90 10.50 3.66
CA TYR A 223 -9.51 10.33 3.26
C TYR A 223 -9.37 10.10 1.75
N GLY A 224 -8.22 10.51 1.20
CA GLY A 224 -7.85 10.30 -0.20
C GLY A 224 -6.55 9.49 -0.34
N GLU A 225 -6.55 8.63 -1.34
CA GLU A 225 -5.39 7.86 -1.79
C GLU A 225 -4.95 8.34 -3.18
N ALA A 226 -3.66 8.54 -3.38
CA ALA A 226 -3.05 8.60 -4.71
C ALA A 226 -2.22 7.33 -4.96
N THR A 227 -1.91 7.05 -6.23
CA THR A 227 -1.08 5.90 -6.61
C THR A 227 0.18 6.36 -7.35
N PRO A 228 1.27 5.57 -7.32
CA PRO A 228 2.48 5.93 -8.07
C PRO A 228 2.23 6.09 -9.57
N HIS A 229 1.41 5.25 -10.18
CA HIS A 229 1.12 5.37 -11.62
C HIS A 229 0.36 6.66 -11.94
N HIS A 230 -0.59 7.10 -11.09
CA HIS A 230 -1.27 8.39 -11.27
C HIS A 230 -0.40 9.61 -10.92
N LEU A 231 0.72 9.42 -10.21
CA LEU A 231 1.66 10.50 -9.88
C LEU A 231 2.79 10.67 -10.89
N PHE A 232 3.23 9.58 -11.52
CA PHE A 232 4.44 9.52 -12.37
C PHE A 232 4.15 9.21 -13.84
N LEU A 233 2.98 8.66 -14.17
CA LEU A 233 2.56 8.39 -15.54
C LEU A 233 1.37 9.25 -15.93
N ASN A 234 1.21 9.50 -17.24
CA ASN A 234 0.10 10.26 -17.80
C ASN A 234 -0.27 9.77 -19.20
N THR A 235 -1.20 10.46 -19.85
CA THR A 235 -1.64 10.17 -21.21
C THR A 235 -0.52 10.20 -22.26
N GLU A 236 0.58 10.92 -22.05
CA GLU A 236 1.74 10.85 -22.96
C GLU A 236 2.41 9.47 -22.90
N ASP A 237 2.53 8.87 -21.72
CA ASP A 237 3.11 7.53 -21.54
C ASP A 237 2.22 6.47 -22.18
N VAL A 238 0.90 6.61 -22.05
CA VAL A 238 -0.09 5.75 -22.72
C VAL A 238 0.07 5.84 -24.24
N ASN A 239 0.22 7.06 -24.78
CA ASN A 239 0.25 7.31 -26.22
C ASN A 239 1.62 7.12 -26.87
N LYS A 240 2.66 6.82 -26.10
CA LYS A 240 4.04 6.62 -26.60
C LYS A 240 4.14 5.56 -27.70
N ASN A 241 3.36 4.47 -27.60
CA ASN A 241 3.25 3.43 -28.62
C ASN A 241 2.01 2.56 -28.36
N ASP A 242 1.63 1.72 -29.34
CA ASP A 242 0.43 0.88 -29.22
C ASP A 242 0.53 -0.17 -28.10
N ARG A 243 1.73 -0.67 -27.79
CA ARG A 243 1.93 -1.59 -26.67
C ARG A 243 1.60 -0.91 -25.34
N ASN A 244 2.02 0.34 -25.14
CA ASN A 244 1.72 1.11 -23.93
C ASN A 244 0.21 1.36 -23.78
N LYS A 245 -0.50 1.67 -24.87
CA LYS A 245 -1.97 1.79 -24.85
C LYS A 245 -2.67 0.55 -24.31
N MET A 246 -2.06 -0.63 -24.46
CA MET A 246 -2.61 -1.90 -24.00
C MET A 246 -2.16 -2.23 -22.57
N LEU A 247 -0.88 -2.05 -22.27
CA LEU A 247 -0.27 -2.37 -20.97
C LEU A 247 -0.71 -1.39 -19.87
N LEU A 248 -0.82 -0.10 -20.16
CA LEU A 248 -1.17 0.94 -19.19
C LEU A 248 -2.68 1.14 -19.01
N ARG A 249 -3.51 0.17 -19.46
CA ARG A 249 -4.95 0.19 -19.16
C ARG A 249 -5.19 -0.12 -17.68
N MET A 250 -5.75 0.83 -16.96
CA MET A 250 -6.15 0.70 -15.56
C MET A 250 -7.38 1.57 -15.29
N LYS A 251 -7.98 1.41 -14.11
CA LYS A 251 -9.12 2.20 -13.66
C LYS A 251 -8.83 2.74 -12.25
N PRO A 252 -8.84 4.07 -12.04
CA PRO A 252 -9.08 5.11 -13.02
C PRO A 252 -8.01 5.15 -14.13
N GLU A 253 -8.35 5.75 -15.27
CA GLU A 253 -7.39 5.87 -16.37
C GLU A 253 -6.32 6.93 -16.04
N LEU A 254 -5.11 6.74 -16.57
CA LEU A 254 -4.07 7.77 -16.51
C LEU A 254 -4.58 9.05 -17.18
N ARG A 255 -4.39 10.18 -16.50
CA ARG A 255 -4.89 11.50 -16.91
C ARG A 255 -3.77 12.38 -17.45
N GLU A 256 -4.07 13.65 -17.67
CA GLU A 256 -3.12 14.61 -18.22
C GLU A 256 -2.06 15.00 -17.18
N LYS A 257 -0.95 15.57 -17.62
CA LYS A 257 0.10 16.07 -16.71
C LYS A 257 -0.39 17.10 -15.69
N SER A 258 -1.43 17.85 -16.02
CA SER A 258 -2.09 18.77 -15.09
C SER A 258 -2.66 18.05 -13.88
N ASP A 259 -3.23 16.86 -14.07
CA ASP A 259 -3.78 16.06 -13.00
C ASP A 259 -2.67 15.45 -12.13
N ASN A 260 -1.55 15.01 -12.72
CA ASN A 260 -0.37 14.63 -11.92
C ASN A 260 0.05 15.79 -10.99
N LYS A 261 0.11 17.02 -11.52
CA LYS A 261 0.48 18.22 -10.75
C LYS A 261 -0.53 18.51 -9.64
N ALA A 262 -1.83 18.36 -9.92
CA ALA A 262 -2.87 18.52 -8.92
C ALA A 262 -2.73 17.51 -7.77
N LEU A 263 -2.46 16.24 -8.08
CA LEU A 263 -2.19 15.19 -7.08
C LEU A 263 -0.95 15.53 -6.22
N TRP A 264 0.14 15.98 -6.83
CA TRP A 264 1.32 16.42 -6.07
C TRP A 264 1.03 17.60 -5.16
N ASN A 265 0.30 18.61 -5.63
CA ASN A 265 -0.12 19.73 -4.79
C ASN A 265 -1.00 19.27 -3.62
N ALA A 266 -1.89 18.31 -3.88
CA ALA A 266 -2.78 17.73 -2.87
C ALA A 266 -2.03 16.89 -1.81
N ILE A 267 -0.89 16.28 -2.18
CA ILE A 267 0.00 15.63 -1.20
C ILE A 267 0.68 16.70 -0.32
N LEU A 268 1.16 17.79 -0.92
CA LEU A 268 1.87 18.85 -0.21
C LEU A 268 0.97 19.66 0.74
N ASP A 269 -0.28 19.90 0.34
CA ASP A 269 -1.27 20.60 1.17
C ASP A 269 -1.99 19.69 2.18
N GLY A 270 -1.78 18.37 2.09
CA GLY A 270 -2.36 17.36 2.98
C GLY A 270 -3.79 16.94 2.62
N THR A 271 -4.31 17.30 1.44
CA THR A 271 -5.60 16.82 0.92
C THR A 271 -5.55 15.32 0.60
N ILE A 272 -4.45 14.81 0.02
CA ILE A 272 -4.19 13.36 -0.13
C ILE A 272 -3.54 12.86 1.15
N ASP A 273 -4.08 11.78 1.72
CA ASP A 273 -3.63 11.24 3.01
C ASP A 273 -2.62 10.10 2.86
N THR A 274 -2.75 9.31 1.79
CA THR A 274 -2.00 8.05 1.65
C THR A 274 -1.56 7.78 0.21
N ILE A 275 -0.51 6.97 0.08
CA ILE A 275 -0.11 6.35 -1.18
C ILE A 275 -0.45 4.85 -1.12
N GLY A 276 -1.33 4.39 -1.99
CA GLY A 276 -1.61 2.96 -2.24
C GLY A 276 -1.14 2.58 -3.64
N THR A 277 -0.68 1.36 -3.85
CA THR A 277 -0.08 1.04 -5.16
C THR A 277 -1.09 0.61 -6.21
N ASP A 278 -2.26 0.15 -5.77
CA ASP A 278 -3.22 -0.58 -6.58
C ASP A 278 -2.50 -1.63 -7.44
N HIS A 279 -1.59 -2.38 -6.79
CA HIS A 279 -0.84 -3.44 -7.45
C HIS A 279 -1.83 -4.50 -7.92
N ALA A 280 -2.07 -4.50 -9.22
CA ALA A 280 -3.14 -5.25 -9.87
C ALA A 280 -2.60 -5.99 -11.10
N PRO A 281 -1.78 -7.05 -10.92
CA PRO A 281 -1.07 -7.68 -12.02
C PRO A 281 -2.00 -8.42 -12.97
N HIS A 282 -1.56 -8.48 -14.23
CA HIS A 282 -2.10 -9.27 -15.34
C HIS A 282 -0.91 -9.72 -16.18
N LEU A 283 -0.99 -10.89 -16.81
CA LEU A 283 0.06 -11.29 -17.75
C LEU A 283 0.10 -10.35 -18.95
N ILE A 284 1.29 -10.12 -19.54
CA ILE A 284 1.41 -9.35 -20.79
C ILE A 284 0.49 -9.93 -21.87
N SER A 285 0.43 -11.27 -22.02
CA SER A 285 -0.47 -11.91 -22.99
C SER A 285 -1.93 -11.53 -22.77
N GLU A 286 -2.40 -11.48 -21.53
CA GLU A 286 -3.76 -11.04 -21.22
C GLU A 286 -3.97 -9.54 -21.48
N LYS A 287 -2.98 -8.70 -21.19
CA LYS A 287 -3.01 -7.27 -21.53
C LYS A 287 -3.04 -7.04 -23.04
N LEU A 288 -2.51 -7.96 -23.84
CA LEU A 288 -2.52 -7.86 -25.31
C LEU A 288 -3.78 -8.48 -25.94
N GLU A 289 -4.36 -9.51 -25.34
CA GLU A 289 -5.50 -10.23 -25.92
C GLU A 289 -6.86 -9.73 -25.43
N LYS A 290 -6.95 -9.31 -24.16
CA LYS A 290 -8.23 -9.05 -23.47
C LYS A 290 -8.28 -7.62 -22.96
N LEU A 291 -9.49 -7.10 -22.78
CA LEU A 291 -9.69 -5.87 -22.03
C LEU A 291 -9.48 -6.15 -20.55
N THR A 292 -8.39 -5.62 -19.99
CA THR A 292 -7.95 -5.85 -18.61
C THR A 292 -7.43 -4.56 -18.00
N PHE A 293 -7.81 -4.31 -16.75
CA PHE A 293 -7.48 -3.10 -16.01
C PHE A 293 -6.58 -3.44 -14.82
N GLY A 294 -5.45 -2.73 -14.71
CA GLY A 294 -4.49 -2.90 -13.63
C GLY A 294 -3.08 -3.07 -14.14
N VAL A 295 -2.13 -2.70 -13.29
CA VAL A 295 -0.68 -2.79 -13.50
C VAL A 295 0.01 -3.29 -12.21
N PRO A 296 1.11 -4.05 -12.30
CA PRO A 296 1.95 -4.31 -11.14
C PRO A 296 2.68 -3.02 -10.73
N SER A 297 2.61 -2.63 -9.44
CA SER A 297 3.27 -1.40 -8.98
C SER A 297 4.03 -1.51 -7.65
N VAL A 298 3.73 -2.49 -6.80
CA VAL A 298 4.22 -2.54 -5.41
C VAL A 298 5.73 -2.46 -5.25
N GLU A 299 6.50 -3.15 -6.10
CA GLU A 299 7.96 -3.24 -6.02
C GLU A 299 8.68 -1.91 -6.13
N HIS A 300 8.15 -1.00 -6.94
CA HIS A 300 8.83 0.23 -7.34
C HIS A 300 8.19 1.47 -6.72
N SER A 301 7.10 1.31 -5.96
CA SER A 301 6.37 2.43 -5.36
C SER A 301 7.28 3.33 -4.51
N LEU A 302 7.99 2.76 -3.55
CA LEU A 302 8.90 3.53 -2.70
C LEU A 302 10.03 4.16 -3.52
N GLU A 303 10.66 3.40 -4.42
CA GLU A 303 11.77 3.89 -5.25
C GLU A 303 11.38 5.07 -6.15
N LEU A 304 10.15 5.09 -6.67
CA LEU A 304 9.62 6.22 -7.42
C LEU A 304 9.38 7.42 -6.49
N MET A 305 8.76 7.20 -5.33
CA MET A 305 8.49 8.27 -4.37
C MET A 305 9.79 8.89 -3.82
N LEU A 306 10.86 8.12 -3.65
CA LEU A 306 12.19 8.63 -3.28
C LEU A 306 12.77 9.59 -4.34
N LYS A 307 12.29 9.55 -5.59
CA LYS A 307 12.69 10.52 -6.62
C LYS A 307 12.23 11.92 -6.24
N LYS A 308 11.07 12.02 -5.59
CA LYS A 308 10.51 13.28 -5.06
C LYS A 308 11.12 13.72 -3.74
N VAL A 309 11.77 12.81 -3.03
CA VAL A 309 12.67 13.18 -1.93
C VAL A 309 13.93 13.81 -2.49
N ASN A 310 14.55 13.18 -3.48
CA ASN A 310 15.81 13.65 -4.05
C ASN A 310 15.69 14.96 -4.85
N ASP A 311 14.55 15.25 -5.46
CA ASP A 311 14.29 16.55 -6.10
C ASP A 311 13.76 17.63 -5.12
N ASN A 312 13.69 17.32 -3.82
CA ASN A 312 13.19 18.17 -2.73
C ASN A 312 11.70 18.57 -2.86
N THR A 313 10.90 17.86 -3.65
CA THR A 313 9.44 18.07 -3.68
C THR A 313 8.82 17.69 -2.33
N ILE A 314 9.20 16.55 -1.76
CA ILE A 314 8.79 16.10 -0.42
C ILE A 314 10.02 15.77 0.42
N ASP A 315 9.91 15.74 1.74
CA ASP A 315 10.96 15.22 2.62
C ASP A 315 10.67 13.77 3.05
N LEU A 316 11.65 13.12 3.68
CA LEU A 316 11.47 11.75 4.21
C LEU A 316 10.39 11.67 5.28
N LYS A 317 10.11 12.76 6.00
CA LYS A 317 9.08 12.79 7.04
C LYS A 317 7.69 12.72 6.42
N LEU A 318 7.43 13.51 5.38
CA LEU A 318 6.18 13.45 4.63
C LEU A 318 6.04 12.11 3.93
N LEU A 319 7.12 11.58 3.33
CA LEU A 319 7.15 10.25 2.73
C LEU A 319 6.71 9.15 3.71
N THR A 320 7.34 9.06 4.90
CA THR A 320 6.97 8.04 5.90
C THR A 320 5.55 8.25 6.40
N LYS A 321 5.12 9.49 6.55
CA LYS A 321 3.76 9.82 6.96
C LYS A 321 2.71 9.26 6.00
N ILE A 322 2.83 9.51 4.70
CA ILE A 322 1.81 9.13 3.70
C ILE A 322 1.94 7.68 3.19
N MET A 323 3.11 7.06 3.33
CA MET A 323 3.33 5.67 2.89
C MET A 323 3.32 4.65 4.04
N SER A 324 3.18 5.08 5.29
CA SER A 324 3.23 4.20 6.46
C SER A 324 2.28 4.67 7.56
N GLU A 325 2.55 5.81 8.19
CA GLU A 325 1.85 6.27 9.40
C GLU A 325 0.34 6.44 9.18
N LYS A 326 -0.04 7.12 8.09
CA LYS A 326 -1.44 7.43 7.79
C LYS A 326 -2.27 6.20 7.49
N SER A 327 -1.72 5.22 6.77
CA SER A 327 -2.40 3.94 6.54
C SER A 327 -2.63 3.19 7.85
N ALA A 328 -1.64 3.14 8.74
CA ALA A 328 -1.81 2.52 10.06
C ALA A 328 -2.88 3.23 10.88
N GLU A 329 -2.90 4.57 10.90
CA GLU A 329 -3.88 5.39 11.61
C GLU A 329 -5.30 5.18 11.06
N ILE A 330 -5.49 5.33 9.75
CA ILE A 330 -6.82 5.30 9.08
C ILE A 330 -7.50 3.95 9.26
N PHE A 331 -6.74 2.86 9.15
CA PHE A 331 -7.27 1.50 9.27
C PHE A 331 -7.12 0.93 10.69
N SER A 332 -6.73 1.75 11.67
CA SER A 332 -6.55 1.36 13.07
C SER A 332 -5.59 0.17 13.26
N MET A 333 -4.52 0.06 12.47
CA MET A 333 -3.56 -1.04 12.60
C MET A 333 -2.78 -0.92 13.91
N LYS A 334 -2.82 -1.98 14.73
CA LYS A 334 -2.16 -1.97 16.05
C LYS A 334 -0.65 -2.08 15.91
N ASP A 335 0.08 -1.18 16.57
CA ASP A 335 1.54 -1.18 16.68
C ASP A 335 2.31 -1.13 15.33
N LYS A 336 1.67 -0.65 14.25
CA LYS A 336 2.25 -0.53 12.91
C LYS A 336 2.55 0.92 12.53
N GLY A 337 3.40 1.10 11.52
CA GLY A 337 3.52 2.35 10.76
C GLY A 337 4.44 3.42 11.35
N LEU A 338 4.98 3.24 12.56
CA LEU A 338 5.82 4.23 13.23
C LEU A 338 7.17 3.64 13.65
N LEU A 339 8.24 4.42 13.45
CA LEU A 339 9.57 4.16 14.00
C LEU A 339 9.59 4.62 15.47
N LYS A 340 9.03 3.80 16.38
CA LYS A 340 8.81 4.17 17.78
C LYS A 340 8.93 2.96 18.71
N GLU A 341 9.37 3.17 19.94
CA GLU A 341 9.39 2.12 20.97
C GLU A 341 8.03 1.44 21.14
N ASN A 342 8.05 0.12 21.32
CA ASN A 342 6.92 -0.81 21.44
C ASN A 342 6.10 -1.04 20.16
N TYR A 343 6.44 -0.37 19.05
CA TYR A 343 5.88 -0.70 17.74
C TYR A 343 6.57 -1.94 17.17
N ASP A 344 5.90 -2.62 16.26
CA ASP A 344 6.51 -3.74 15.52
C ASP A 344 7.77 -3.25 14.81
N ALA A 345 8.81 -4.08 14.84
CA ALA A 345 10.07 -3.80 14.14
C ALA A 345 9.94 -4.07 12.63
N ASP A 346 8.99 -3.37 12.02
CA ASP A 346 8.74 -3.30 10.59
C ASP A 346 9.52 -2.10 10.03
N LEU A 347 10.62 -2.38 9.33
CA LEU A 347 11.62 -1.38 8.96
C LEU A 347 12.11 -1.60 7.54
N VAL A 348 12.51 -0.51 6.88
CA VAL A 348 13.17 -0.56 5.58
C VAL A 348 14.45 0.26 5.60
N ILE A 349 15.54 -0.32 5.10
CA ILE A 349 16.82 0.36 4.90
C ILE A 349 16.94 0.73 3.42
N ILE A 350 17.19 2.01 3.13
CA ILE A 350 17.22 2.55 1.77
C ILE A 350 18.55 3.26 1.46
N ASP A 351 19.03 3.08 0.23
CA ASP A 351 20.08 3.92 -0.35
C ASP A 351 19.45 5.01 -1.21
N LEU A 352 19.64 6.27 -0.84
CA LEU A 352 19.12 7.41 -1.61
C LEU A 352 19.95 7.75 -2.84
N ASN A 353 21.16 7.20 -2.99
CA ASN A 353 22.11 7.59 -4.05
C ASN A 353 22.05 6.66 -5.27
N ASP A 354 21.33 5.53 -5.19
CA ASP A 354 21.11 4.67 -6.34
C ASP A 354 20.06 5.30 -7.26
N HIS A 355 20.50 5.74 -8.44
CA HIS A 355 19.66 6.30 -9.50
C HIS A 355 19.65 5.44 -10.77
N SER A 356 19.98 4.16 -10.64
CA SER A 356 19.99 3.23 -11.77
C SER A 356 18.60 3.08 -12.39
N GLU A 357 18.60 2.65 -13.65
CA GLU A 357 17.37 2.32 -14.36
C GLU A 357 16.67 1.11 -13.73
N ILE A 358 15.34 1.08 -13.81
CA ILE A 358 14.55 -0.10 -13.47
C ILE A 358 14.58 -1.03 -14.69
N GLU A 359 15.14 -2.21 -14.50
CA GLU A 359 15.35 -3.20 -15.55
C GLU A 359 14.42 -4.42 -15.40
N GLU A 360 14.15 -5.13 -16.51
CA GLU A 360 13.27 -6.31 -16.50
C GLU A 360 13.78 -7.43 -15.57
N LYS A 361 15.09 -7.53 -15.39
CA LYS A 361 15.72 -8.53 -14.50
C LYS A 361 15.42 -8.31 -13.01
N ASP A 362 14.97 -7.11 -12.63
CA ASP A 362 14.69 -6.73 -11.25
C ASP A 362 13.26 -7.10 -10.81
N ILE A 363 12.42 -7.57 -11.74
CA ILE A 363 10.99 -7.78 -11.53
C ILE A 363 10.72 -9.09 -10.77
N ILE A 364 9.97 -8.99 -9.66
CA ILE A 364 9.65 -10.10 -8.76
C ILE A 364 8.22 -10.63 -8.95
N THR A 365 7.28 -9.76 -9.28
CA THR A 365 5.86 -10.07 -9.50
C THR A 365 5.71 -11.20 -10.50
N LYS A 366 4.77 -12.10 -10.25
CA LYS A 366 4.54 -13.27 -11.11
C LYS A 366 4.11 -12.89 -12.52
N ALA A 367 3.53 -11.69 -12.69
CA ALA A 367 3.19 -11.17 -14.01
C ALA A 367 4.42 -10.93 -14.90
N GLY A 368 5.60 -10.73 -14.30
CA GLY A 368 6.88 -10.64 -15.00
C GLY A 368 7.07 -9.35 -15.80
N TRP A 369 6.43 -8.24 -15.41
CA TRP A 369 6.64 -6.93 -16.02
C TRP A 369 6.34 -5.79 -15.04
N SER A 370 6.72 -4.56 -15.41
CA SER A 370 6.44 -3.33 -14.68
C SER A 370 6.12 -2.19 -15.65
N PRO A 371 5.21 -1.26 -15.34
CA PRO A 371 5.00 -0.07 -16.16
C PRO A 371 6.18 0.92 -16.08
N TYR A 372 7.12 0.70 -15.15
CA TYR A 372 8.24 1.60 -14.87
C TYR A 372 9.58 1.11 -15.45
N ILE A 373 9.57 0.07 -16.30
CA ILE A 373 10.80 -0.34 -17.02
C ILE A 373 11.35 0.86 -17.78
N GLY A 374 12.64 1.15 -17.62
CA GLY A 374 13.30 2.31 -18.23
C GLY A 374 13.26 3.59 -17.38
N TYR A 375 12.56 3.61 -16.25
CA TYR A 375 12.56 4.76 -15.34
C TYR A 375 13.81 4.73 -14.46
N GLN A 376 14.40 5.89 -14.22
CA GLN A 376 15.43 6.05 -13.19
C GLN A 376 14.80 6.04 -11.81
N ARG A 377 15.25 5.10 -10.97
CA ARG A 377 14.83 5.05 -9.56
C ARG A 377 15.31 6.28 -8.80
N GLY A 378 14.58 6.67 -7.77
CA GLY A 378 14.96 7.77 -6.89
C GLY A 378 15.73 7.33 -5.65
N GLY A 379 16.21 6.10 -5.63
CA GLY A 379 16.77 5.42 -4.47
C GLY A 379 16.42 3.94 -4.57
N LYS A 380 17.02 3.13 -3.70
CA LYS A 380 16.89 1.67 -3.71
C LYS A 380 16.59 1.11 -2.34
N VAL A 381 15.71 0.11 -2.31
CA VAL A 381 15.49 -0.71 -1.12
C VAL A 381 16.65 -1.68 -0.97
N LEU A 382 17.40 -1.56 0.13
CA LEU A 382 18.50 -2.47 0.47
C LEU A 382 17.98 -3.64 1.30
N THR A 383 17.22 -3.35 2.34
CA THR A 383 16.77 -4.35 3.32
C THR A 383 15.35 -4.06 3.75
N THR A 384 14.55 -5.12 3.89
CA THR A 384 13.22 -5.06 4.47
C THR A 384 13.12 -6.04 5.62
N ILE A 385 12.62 -5.53 6.74
CA ILE A 385 12.56 -6.20 8.03
C ILE A 385 11.10 -6.19 8.46
N VAL A 386 10.57 -7.34 8.83
CA VAL A 386 9.20 -7.50 9.32
C VAL A 386 9.28 -8.12 10.71
N ARG A 387 8.76 -7.41 11.71
CA ARG A 387 8.79 -7.84 13.11
C ARG A 387 10.17 -8.30 13.56
N GLY A 388 11.20 -7.56 13.16
CA GLY A 388 12.60 -7.85 13.50
C GLY A 388 13.24 -9.00 12.73
N ASN A 389 12.59 -9.53 11.68
CA ASN A 389 13.14 -10.57 10.81
C ASN A 389 13.47 -9.99 9.44
N ILE A 390 14.69 -10.22 8.95
CA ILE A 390 15.06 -9.82 7.58
C ILE A 390 14.31 -10.70 6.59
N VAL A 391 13.44 -10.09 5.78
CA VAL A 391 12.67 -10.79 4.74
C VAL A 391 13.25 -10.58 3.35
N TYR A 392 13.95 -9.46 3.15
CA TYR A 392 14.68 -9.12 1.94
C TYR A 392 15.97 -8.38 2.31
N ASN A 393 17.09 -8.72 1.67
CA ASN A 393 18.39 -8.06 1.83
C ASN A 393 19.23 -8.18 0.55
N ASN A 394 19.44 -7.07 -0.16
CA ASN A 394 20.30 -6.95 -1.32
C ASN A 394 20.09 -8.07 -2.37
N GLY A 395 18.84 -8.23 -2.82
CA GLY A 395 18.47 -9.24 -3.82
C GLY A 395 18.24 -10.65 -3.28
N LYS A 396 18.45 -10.89 -1.98
CA LYS A 396 18.19 -12.18 -1.34
C LYS A 396 16.93 -12.12 -0.47
N PHE A 397 16.17 -13.20 -0.45
CA PHE A 397 14.99 -13.36 0.39
C PHE A 397 15.27 -14.41 1.46
N THR A 398 14.53 -14.34 2.57
CA THR A 398 14.50 -15.43 3.55
C THR A 398 13.85 -16.69 2.94
N ASP A 399 14.18 -17.86 3.48
CA ASP A 399 13.54 -19.13 3.10
C ASP A 399 12.19 -19.33 3.83
N ASN A 400 11.91 -18.53 4.87
CA ASN A 400 10.75 -18.69 5.75
C ASN A 400 9.63 -17.67 5.46
N PHE A 401 8.40 -18.14 5.31
CA PHE A 401 7.21 -17.29 5.30
C PHE A 401 6.86 -16.89 6.74
N ILE A 402 7.23 -15.68 7.12
CA ILE A 402 7.03 -15.17 8.48
C ILE A 402 5.78 -14.31 8.63
N GLY A 403 5.18 -13.86 7.52
CA GLY A 403 4.07 -12.90 7.51
C GLY A 403 2.86 -13.41 8.30
N LYS A 404 2.26 -12.51 9.08
CA LYS A 404 1.07 -12.76 9.90
C LYS A 404 -0.04 -11.77 9.53
N GLU A 405 -1.28 -12.18 9.79
CA GLU A 405 -2.40 -11.24 9.73
C GLU A 405 -2.23 -10.16 10.80
N ILE A 406 -2.41 -8.89 10.41
CA ILE A 406 -2.35 -7.76 11.34
C ILE A 406 -3.55 -7.74 12.27
N THR A 407 -3.39 -7.08 13.42
CA THR A 407 -4.50 -6.82 14.35
C THR A 407 -4.90 -5.36 14.30
N TYR A 408 -6.18 -5.09 14.52
CA TYR A 408 -6.73 -3.75 14.57
C TYR A 408 -6.95 -3.31 16.02
N SER A 409 -6.75 -2.03 16.30
CA SER A 409 -7.11 -1.40 17.57
C SER A 409 -8.63 -1.19 17.59
N ASN A 410 -9.28 -1.59 18.68
CA ASN A 410 -10.72 -1.44 18.87
C ASN A 410 -11.15 0.01 19.05
#